data_AF-A0A1I1AJD4-F1
#
_entry.id   AF-A0A1I1AJD4-F1
#
_cell.length_a   1.000
_cell.length_b   1.000
_cell.length_c   1.000
_cell.angle_alpha   90.00
_cell.angle_beta   90.00
_cell.angle_gamma   90.00
#
_symmetry.space_group_name_H-M   'P 1'
#
loop_
_entity.id
_entity.type
_entity.pdbx_description
1 polymer ?
#
loop_
_entity_poly.entity_id
_entity_poly.type
_entity_poly.pdbx_seq_one_letter_code
_entity_poly.pdbx_strand_id
1 'polypeptide(L)'
;MATAASSFGETSAVMLSRSQNSASVGRIPIKSFGSSSSTKPLKQTETQKSFNAALASRNVKGSGNPNINRGQALNQAKDSAGIPRSQQSTRQWTTGDDITKKGGNYKNYEYSENATYQGRYYEYDTPQGKKVIVDHTNDVEQGLHTHAGKVPNGANPLTYNFKNPDNRYKPINKDTDHHIRYTNK
;
A
#
# COMPACT_ATOMS: atom_id res chain seq x y z
N MET A 1 -1.01 5.39 71.72
CA MET A 1 -1.05 6.49 70.72
C MET A 1 -2.10 6.07 69.69
N ALA A 2 -3.38 6.45 69.82
CA ALA A 2 -3.96 7.76 69.46
C ALA A 2 -3.70 8.04 67.94
N THR A 3 -4.65 8.24 67.01
CA THR A 3 -6.05 8.70 67.09
C THR A 3 -6.76 8.50 65.71
N ALA A 4 -8.11 8.31 65.73
CA ALA A 4 -9.18 8.61 64.75
C ALA A 4 -9.07 8.17 63.27
N ALA A 5 -10.01 7.45 62.64
CA ALA A 5 -11.49 7.48 62.57
C ALA A 5 -12.12 8.60 61.70
N SER A 6 -12.73 8.14 60.59
CA SER A 6 -14.02 8.56 59.98
C SER A 6 -14.24 10.00 59.48
N SER A 7 -14.74 10.15 58.24
CA SER A 7 -16.16 10.48 57.99
C SER A 7 -16.46 10.81 56.51
N PHE A 8 -17.74 10.59 56.19
CA PHE A 8 -18.54 10.69 54.97
C PHE A 8 -18.78 12.11 54.42
N GLY A 9 -19.34 12.18 53.21
CA GLY A 9 -20.08 13.33 52.64
C GLY A 9 -20.05 13.32 51.10
N GLU A 10 -20.87 12.53 50.42
CA GLU A 10 -22.18 12.89 49.85
C GLU A 10 -22.23 14.15 48.94
N THR A 11 -22.56 13.86 47.67
CA THR A 11 -23.39 14.58 46.70
C THR A 11 -23.61 16.09 46.84
N SER A 12 -23.29 16.82 45.77
CA SER A 12 -24.23 17.79 45.18
C SER A 12 -23.94 17.99 43.69
N ALA A 13 -24.96 17.68 42.89
CA ALA A 13 -25.07 18.09 41.50
C ALA A 13 -25.26 19.61 41.43
N VAL A 14 -24.50 20.28 40.57
CA VAL A 14 -24.90 21.58 40.03
C VAL A 14 -25.05 21.41 38.52
N MET A 15 -26.32 21.26 38.15
CA MET A 15 -26.85 21.54 36.83
C MET A 15 -26.37 22.92 36.38
N LEU A 16 -25.59 22.98 35.30
CA LEU A 16 -25.47 24.21 34.52
C LEU A 16 -26.05 23.98 33.12
N SER A 17 -26.90 24.93 32.76
CA SER A 17 -27.97 24.83 31.80
C SER A 17 -27.50 24.60 30.36
N ARG A 18 -28.33 23.81 29.67
CA ARG A 18 -28.38 23.69 28.23
C ARG A 18 -28.53 25.09 27.60
N SER A 19 -27.52 25.53 26.86
CA SER A 19 -27.74 26.50 25.79
C SER A 19 -28.14 25.74 24.53
N GLN A 20 -29.45 25.65 24.32
CA GLN A 20 -30.01 25.27 23.03
C GLN A 20 -29.86 26.48 22.10
N ASN A 21 -28.79 26.51 21.30
CA ASN A 21 -28.80 27.31 20.08
C ASN A 21 -29.74 26.64 19.07
N SER A 22 -31.01 26.97 19.17
CA SER A 22 -32.04 26.76 18.15
C SER A 22 -31.78 27.70 16.97
N ALA A 23 -30.75 27.39 16.18
CA ALA A 23 -30.69 27.90 14.81
C ALA A 23 -31.63 27.02 13.96
N SER A 24 -32.85 27.51 13.74
CA SER A 24 -33.78 26.97 12.75
C SER A 24 -33.17 27.14 11.35
N VAL A 25 -32.34 26.21 10.92
CA VAL A 25 -31.96 26.11 9.52
C VAL A 25 -33.10 25.36 8.83
N GLY A 26 -33.91 26.13 8.10
CA GLY A 26 -35.07 25.62 7.38
C GLY A 26 -34.71 24.39 6.57
N ARG A 27 -35.53 23.34 6.73
CA ARG A 27 -35.53 22.21 5.80
C ARG A 27 -35.91 22.78 4.43
N ILE A 28 -34.93 22.92 3.55
CA ILE A 28 -35.19 23.12 2.13
C ILE A 28 -35.98 21.89 1.68
N PRO A 29 -37.19 22.03 1.10
CA PRO A 29 -37.85 20.89 0.51
C PRO A 29 -36.94 20.37 -0.61
N ILE A 30 -36.43 19.16 -0.44
CA ILE A 30 -35.78 18.42 -1.52
C ILE A 30 -36.92 18.15 -2.50
N LYS A 31 -37.03 18.97 -3.54
CA LYS A 31 -37.86 18.65 -4.70
C LYS A 31 -37.33 17.32 -5.21
N SER A 32 -38.15 16.28 -5.09
CA SER A 32 -37.98 15.02 -5.81
C SER A 32 -37.93 15.39 -7.28
N PHE A 33 -36.72 15.44 -7.84
CA PHE A 33 -36.55 15.55 -9.28
C PHE A 33 -36.89 14.17 -9.84
N GLY A 34 -37.99 14.13 -10.57
CA GLY A 34 -38.46 12.94 -11.27
C GLY A 34 -37.34 12.31 -12.09
N SER A 35 -37.42 10.98 -12.17
CA SER A 35 -36.66 10.15 -13.10
C SER A 35 -36.81 10.71 -14.52
N SER A 36 -35.83 11.50 -14.96
CA SER A 36 -35.73 11.99 -16.32
C SER A 36 -34.92 10.97 -17.10
N SER A 37 -35.63 10.09 -17.80
CA SER A 37 -35.11 9.21 -18.82
C SER A 37 -34.68 10.02 -20.05
N SER A 38 -33.54 10.71 -19.95
CA SER A 38 -32.84 11.24 -21.12
C SER A 38 -31.38 11.57 -20.79
N THR A 39 -30.55 10.55 -20.59
CA THR A 39 -29.09 10.72 -20.61
C THR A 39 -28.61 10.53 -22.04
N LYS A 40 -28.50 11.63 -22.79
CA LYS A 40 -27.57 11.67 -23.92
C LYS A 40 -26.17 11.32 -23.36
N PRO A 41 -25.42 10.40 -23.97
CA PRO A 41 -24.10 10.06 -23.46
C PRO A 41 -23.22 11.31 -23.51
N LEU A 42 -22.68 11.70 -22.34
CA LEU A 42 -21.71 12.78 -22.26
C LEU A 42 -20.53 12.39 -23.15
N LYS A 43 -20.27 13.16 -24.21
CA LYS A 43 -19.13 12.91 -25.09
C LYS A 43 -17.86 13.01 -24.24
N GLN A 44 -17.19 11.87 -24.05
CA GLN A 44 -15.88 11.86 -23.41
C GLN A 44 -14.95 12.78 -24.19
N THR A 45 -14.27 13.67 -23.49
CA THR A 45 -13.23 14.49 -24.11
C THR A 45 -12.11 13.58 -24.62
N GLU A 46 -11.36 13.99 -25.65
CA GLU A 46 -10.25 13.19 -26.18
C GLU A 46 -9.22 12.85 -25.10
N THR A 47 -9.07 13.68 -24.07
CA THR A 47 -8.26 13.42 -22.88
C THR A 47 -8.82 12.31 -21.99
N GLN A 48 -10.14 12.24 -21.79
CA GLN A 48 -10.77 11.15 -21.04
C GLN A 48 -10.78 9.85 -21.86
N LYS A 49 -10.97 9.94 -23.17
CA LYS A 49 -10.91 8.80 -24.07
C LYS A 49 -9.51 8.20 -24.12
N SER A 50 -8.47 9.03 -24.16
CA SER A 50 -7.07 8.58 -24.12
C SER A 50 -6.66 8.04 -22.74
N PHE A 51 -7.17 8.62 -21.64
CA PHE A 51 -6.95 8.06 -20.29
C PHE A 51 -7.63 6.70 -20.11
N ASN A 52 -8.89 6.56 -20.54
CA ASN A 52 -9.64 5.31 -20.46
C ASN A 52 -9.10 4.25 -21.42
N ALA A 53 -8.65 4.65 -22.62
CA ALA A 53 -7.95 3.75 -23.54
C ALA A 53 -6.61 3.28 -22.95
N ALA A 54 -5.82 4.18 -22.34
CA ALA A 54 -4.60 3.79 -21.65
C ALA A 54 -4.86 2.90 -20.44
N LEU A 55 -5.99 3.06 -19.74
CA LEU A 55 -6.41 2.17 -18.65
C LEU A 55 -6.83 0.79 -19.19
N ALA A 56 -7.56 0.76 -20.31
CA ALA A 56 -8.01 -0.48 -20.96
C ALA A 56 -6.85 -1.28 -21.60
N SER A 57 -5.88 -0.62 -22.23
CA SER A 57 -4.68 -1.26 -22.78
C SER A 57 -3.74 -1.83 -21.71
N ARG A 58 -3.85 -1.35 -20.47
CA ARG A 58 -3.12 -1.88 -19.30
C ARG A 58 -3.73 -3.16 -18.72
N ASN A 59 -5.01 -3.45 -19.03
CA ASN A 59 -5.74 -4.58 -18.48
C ASN A 59 -5.66 -5.85 -19.36
N VAL A 60 -4.76 -5.86 -20.35
CA VAL A 60 -4.49 -7.06 -21.15
C VAL A 60 -3.65 -8.02 -20.30
N LYS A 61 -4.37 -9.01 -19.80
CA LYS A 61 -3.95 -10.23 -19.11
C LYS A 61 -2.59 -10.75 -19.62
N GLY A 62 -1.59 -10.76 -18.73
CA GLY A 62 -0.43 -11.66 -18.76
C GLY A 62 0.32 -11.78 -20.08
N SER A 63 1.18 -10.81 -20.40
CA SER A 63 2.44 -11.06 -21.11
C SER A 63 3.30 -9.81 -20.93
N GLY A 64 4.54 -9.99 -20.46
CA GLY A 64 5.46 -8.89 -20.22
C GLY A 64 5.55 -8.02 -21.47
N ASN A 65 5.16 -6.74 -21.35
CA ASN A 65 5.35 -5.80 -22.44
C ASN A 65 6.88 -5.64 -22.58
N PRO A 66 7.51 -6.14 -23.65
CA PRO A 66 8.98 -6.26 -23.75
C PRO A 66 9.69 -4.90 -23.90
N ASN A 67 9.02 -3.81 -23.57
CA ASN A 67 9.45 -2.45 -23.82
C ASN A 67 9.45 -1.54 -22.59
N ILE A 68 9.05 -2.02 -21.41
CA ILE A 68 9.05 -1.18 -20.21
C ILE A 68 10.43 -1.15 -19.55
N ASN A 69 10.83 0.03 -19.08
CA ASN A 69 12.05 0.21 -18.30
C ASN A 69 11.79 -0.07 -16.80
N ARG A 70 12.88 -0.18 -16.03
CA ARG A 70 12.82 -0.44 -14.58
C ARG A 70 11.91 0.53 -13.82
N GLY A 71 11.94 1.82 -14.16
CA GLY A 71 11.11 2.83 -13.49
C GLY A 71 9.62 2.61 -13.73
N GLN A 72 9.24 2.23 -14.96
CA GLN A 72 7.87 1.87 -15.31
C GLN A 72 7.42 0.60 -14.58
N ALA A 73 8.30 -0.41 -14.48
CA ALA A 73 8.02 -1.64 -13.74
C ALA A 73 7.80 -1.38 -12.24
N LEU A 74 8.65 -0.56 -11.61
CA LEU A 74 8.46 -0.14 -10.22
C LEU A 74 7.14 0.61 -10.01
N ASN A 75 6.76 1.49 -10.94
CA ASN A 75 5.50 2.21 -10.86
C ASN A 75 4.29 1.27 -10.99
N GLN A 76 4.34 0.28 -11.88
CA GLN A 76 3.28 -0.72 -12.01
C GLN A 76 3.16 -1.61 -10.76
N ALA A 77 4.29 -1.95 -10.12
CA ALA A 77 4.29 -2.69 -8.87
C ALA A 77 3.66 -1.86 -7.73
N LYS A 78 3.99 -0.56 -7.64
CA LYS A 78 3.35 0.38 -6.72
C LYS A 78 1.84 0.49 -6.96
N ASP A 79 1.43 0.66 -8.21
CA ASP A 79 0.01 0.75 -8.59
C ASP A 79 -0.74 -0.52 -8.14
N SER A 80 -0.16 -1.70 -8.36
CA SER A 80 -0.74 -2.99 -7.93
C SER A 80 -0.87 -3.10 -6.41
N ALA A 81 0.03 -2.47 -5.66
CA ALA A 81 0.01 -2.45 -4.20
C ALA A 81 -0.87 -1.35 -3.59
N GLY A 82 -1.41 -0.44 -4.40
CA GLY A 82 -2.13 0.75 -3.93
C GLY A 82 -1.21 1.80 -3.30
N ILE A 83 0.08 1.81 -3.65
CA ILE A 83 1.07 2.76 -3.15
C ILE A 83 1.10 3.96 -4.11
N PRO A 84 0.90 5.21 -3.64
CA PRO A 84 1.09 6.39 -4.48
C PRO A 84 2.49 6.40 -5.10
N ARG A 85 2.59 6.68 -6.40
CA ARG A 85 3.87 6.68 -7.12
C ARG A 85 4.88 7.67 -6.50
N SER A 86 4.39 8.78 -5.97
CA SER A 86 5.17 9.82 -5.26
C SER A 86 5.63 9.40 -3.86
N GLN A 87 5.00 8.38 -3.25
CA GLN A 87 5.37 7.93 -1.92
C GLN A 87 6.80 7.38 -1.93
N GLN A 88 7.60 7.88 -0.99
CA GLN A 88 8.96 7.40 -0.74
C GLN A 88 8.93 6.14 0.11
N SER A 89 9.91 5.25 -0.10
CA SER A 89 10.07 4.06 0.74
C SER A 89 10.47 4.47 2.15
N THR A 90 9.89 3.85 3.16
CA THR A 90 10.26 4.05 4.56
C THR A 90 11.56 3.32 4.90
N ARG A 91 11.87 2.25 4.15
CA ARG A 91 13.12 1.50 4.23
C ARG A 91 13.50 0.92 2.88
N GLN A 92 14.79 0.85 2.59
CA GLN A 92 15.31 0.06 1.47
C GLN A 92 16.49 -0.80 1.92
N TRP A 93 16.68 -1.95 1.26
CA TRP A 93 17.88 -2.76 1.39
C TRP A 93 18.15 -3.54 0.11
N THR A 94 19.38 -4.04 -0.02
CA THR A 94 19.77 -4.98 -1.07
C THR A 94 19.86 -6.37 -0.47
N THR A 95 19.33 -7.37 -1.17
CA THR A 95 19.60 -8.77 -0.90
C THR A 95 20.61 -9.28 -1.93
N GLY A 96 21.70 -9.91 -1.50
CA GLY A 96 22.75 -10.41 -2.39
C GLY A 96 23.61 -11.49 -1.75
N ASP A 97 24.62 -11.97 -2.47
CA ASP A 97 25.49 -13.10 -2.10
C ASP A 97 26.93 -12.70 -1.72
N ASP A 98 27.14 -11.46 -1.28
CA ASP A 98 28.44 -11.00 -0.79
C ASP A 98 28.81 -11.75 0.49
N ILE A 99 29.65 -12.78 0.36
CA ILE A 99 30.06 -13.66 1.45
C ILE A 99 30.71 -12.90 2.61
N THR A 100 31.35 -11.76 2.34
CA THR A 100 31.98 -10.94 3.39
C THR A 100 30.96 -10.29 4.32
N LYS A 101 29.69 -10.23 3.89
CA LYS A 101 28.57 -9.69 4.65
C LYS A 101 27.71 -10.76 5.31
N LYS A 102 28.02 -12.04 5.12
CA LYS A 102 27.28 -13.15 5.73
C LYS A 102 27.37 -13.08 7.26
N GLY A 103 26.23 -13.19 7.93
CA GLY A 103 26.13 -13.11 9.39
C GLY A 103 26.30 -11.72 9.99
N GLY A 104 26.57 -10.69 9.17
CA GLY A 104 26.67 -9.31 9.64
C GLY A 104 25.30 -8.63 9.76
N ASN A 105 25.15 -7.76 10.76
CA ASN A 105 23.93 -6.97 10.96
C ASN A 105 23.99 -5.65 10.17
N TYR A 106 23.81 -5.72 8.85
CA TYR A 106 23.83 -4.54 7.99
C TYR A 106 22.44 -3.91 7.88
N LYS A 107 22.37 -2.59 8.09
CA LYS A 107 21.09 -1.85 8.01
C LYS A 107 20.42 -1.97 6.64
N ASN A 108 21.22 -1.97 5.57
CA ASN A 108 20.80 -1.88 4.17
C ASN A 108 21.21 -3.09 3.32
N TYR A 109 21.67 -4.18 3.93
CA TYR A 109 22.05 -5.40 3.22
C TYR A 109 21.54 -6.65 3.92
N GLU A 110 21.11 -7.63 3.15
CA GLU A 110 20.73 -8.96 3.61
C GLU A 110 21.43 -10.01 2.75
N TYR A 111 22.03 -11.01 3.40
CA TYR A 111 22.77 -12.06 2.67
C TYR A 111 21.81 -13.17 2.23
N SER A 112 21.91 -13.58 0.97
CA SER A 112 21.24 -14.76 0.43
C SER A 112 22.00 -15.37 -0.74
N GLU A 113 22.30 -16.67 -0.63
CA GLU A 113 22.89 -17.48 -1.71
C GLU A 113 21.87 -17.80 -2.81
N ASN A 114 20.58 -17.60 -2.54
CA ASN A 114 19.54 -17.87 -3.52
C ASN A 114 19.37 -16.68 -4.47
N ALA A 115 19.78 -16.86 -5.73
CA ALA A 115 19.67 -15.89 -6.80
C ALA A 115 18.24 -15.34 -6.99
N THR A 116 17.20 -16.16 -6.76
CA THR A 116 15.79 -15.73 -6.88
C THR A 116 15.37 -14.74 -5.79
N TYR A 117 16.16 -14.55 -4.73
CA TYR A 117 15.92 -13.55 -3.69
C TYR A 117 16.80 -12.30 -3.84
N GLN A 118 17.75 -12.32 -4.77
CA GLN A 118 18.68 -11.22 -4.93
C GLN A 118 18.03 -10.05 -5.67
N GLY A 119 18.29 -8.84 -5.20
CA GLY A 119 17.64 -7.65 -5.72
C GLY A 119 17.57 -6.49 -4.73
N ARG A 120 16.75 -5.50 -5.07
CA ARG A 120 16.49 -4.31 -4.24
C ARG A 120 15.07 -4.37 -3.68
N TYR A 121 14.95 -4.09 -2.40
CA TYR A 121 13.70 -4.15 -1.66
C TYR A 121 13.35 -2.76 -1.16
N TYR A 122 12.07 -2.40 -1.33
CA TYR A 122 11.53 -1.11 -0.95
C TYR A 122 10.29 -1.32 -0.07
N GLU A 123 10.39 -1.00 1.21
CA GLU A 123 9.27 -1.06 2.15
C GLU A 123 8.51 0.26 2.17
N TYR A 124 7.19 0.15 2.31
CA TYR A 124 6.27 1.27 2.37
C TYR A 124 5.26 1.06 3.49
N ASP A 125 5.01 2.10 4.27
CA ASP A 125 3.89 2.14 5.20
C ASP A 125 2.64 2.60 4.45
N THR A 126 1.54 1.84 4.56
CA THR A 126 0.25 2.23 3.99
C THR A 126 -0.84 2.13 5.06
N PRO A 127 -1.98 2.82 4.92
CA PRO A 127 -3.11 2.67 5.85
C PRO A 127 -3.59 1.22 6.02
N GLN A 128 -3.39 0.38 5.01
CA GLN A 128 -3.77 -1.04 4.98
C GLN A 128 -2.65 -1.97 5.48
N GLY A 129 -1.56 -1.41 6.03
CA GLY A 129 -0.39 -2.15 6.47
C GLY A 129 0.85 -1.96 5.61
N LYS A 130 1.96 -2.52 6.07
CA LYS A 130 3.22 -2.49 5.34
C LYS A 130 3.12 -3.23 4.02
N LYS A 131 3.78 -2.68 3.00
CA LYS A 131 3.95 -3.27 1.67
C LYS A 131 5.43 -3.31 1.32
N VAL A 132 5.80 -4.22 0.44
CA VAL A 132 7.16 -4.28 -0.11
C VAL A 132 7.09 -4.34 -1.63
N ILE A 133 7.91 -3.56 -2.31
CA ILE A 133 8.18 -3.74 -3.75
C ILE A 133 9.56 -4.38 -3.86
N VAL A 134 9.63 -5.48 -4.59
CA VAL A 134 10.87 -6.22 -4.82
C VAL A 134 11.28 -6.03 -6.27
N ASP A 135 12.54 -5.69 -6.48
CA ASP A 135 13.19 -5.51 -7.77
C ASP A 135 14.29 -6.56 -7.90
N HIS A 136 13.97 -7.69 -8.53
CA HIS A 136 14.88 -8.80 -8.72
C HIS A 136 15.82 -8.51 -9.89
N THR A 137 17.13 -8.61 -9.62
CA THR A 137 18.19 -8.26 -10.58
C THR A 137 19.06 -9.44 -10.99
N ASN A 138 18.94 -10.59 -10.32
CA ASN A 138 19.75 -11.78 -10.58
C ASN A 138 18.93 -13.08 -10.68
N ASP A 139 17.61 -12.98 -10.86
CA ASP A 139 16.78 -14.16 -11.08
C ASP A 139 17.02 -14.70 -12.49
N VAL A 140 17.71 -15.84 -12.58
CA VAL A 140 18.10 -16.46 -13.86
C VAL A 140 16.89 -17.02 -14.62
N GLU A 141 15.84 -17.45 -13.91
CA GLU A 141 14.66 -18.05 -14.53
C GLU A 141 13.71 -16.98 -15.10
N GLN A 142 13.54 -15.88 -14.36
CA GLN A 142 12.57 -14.83 -14.71
C GLN A 142 13.21 -13.61 -15.38
N GLY A 143 14.54 -13.47 -15.29
CA GLY A 143 15.25 -12.27 -15.67
C GLY A 143 14.93 -11.07 -14.77
N LEU A 144 15.15 -9.87 -15.30
CA LEU A 144 14.89 -8.62 -14.60
C LEU A 144 13.38 -8.39 -14.45
N HIS A 145 12.92 -8.27 -13.20
CA HIS A 145 11.51 -8.07 -12.93
C HIS A 145 11.25 -7.44 -11.57
N THR A 146 10.09 -6.82 -11.44
CA THR A 146 9.59 -6.32 -10.16
C THR A 146 8.29 -7.02 -9.78
N HIS A 147 7.96 -7.02 -8.50
CA HIS A 147 6.61 -7.36 -8.05
C HIS A 147 6.30 -6.72 -6.69
N ALA A 148 5.03 -6.81 -6.28
CA ALA A 148 4.55 -6.29 -5.01
C ALA A 148 4.22 -7.41 -4.03
N GLY A 149 4.67 -7.24 -2.78
CA GLY A 149 4.39 -8.09 -1.64
C GLY A 149 3.55 -7.39 -0.58
N LYS A 150 2.75 -8.18 0.15
CA LYS A 150 2.01 -7.79 1.35
C LYS A 150 2.40 -8.67 2.54
N VAL A 151 2.09 -8.17 3.73
CA VAL A 151 2.17 -8.95 4.97
C VAL A 151 1.29 -10.20 4.84
N PRO A 152 1.75 -11.41 5.23
CA PRO A 152 0.93 -12.62 5.25
C PRO A 152 -0.28 -12.49 6.18
N ASN A 153 -1.34 -13.24 5.88
CA ASN A 153 -2.48 -13.36 6.78
C ASN A 153 -2.02 -13.92 8.14
N GLY A 154 -2.51 -13.34 9.24
CA GLY A 154 -2.17 -13.75 10.60
C GLY A 154 -0.96 -13.03 11.22
N ALA A 155 -0.17 -12.29 10.43
CA ALA A 155 0.88 -11.42 10.97
C ALA A 155 0.35 -9.99 11.18
N ASN A 156 0.97 -9.24 12.11
CA ASN A 156 0.59 -7.85 12.37
C ASN A 156 1.02 -6.96 11.19
N PRO A 157 0.08 -6.34 10.45
CA PRO A 157 0.40 -5.58 9.25
C PRO A 157 1.17 -4.28 9.52
N LEU A 158 1.13 -3.75 10.74
CA LEU A 158 1.73 -2.46 11.09
C LEU A 158 3.18 -2.60 11.62
N THR A 159 3.52 -3.76 12.17
CA THR A 159 4.84 -4.01 12.79
C THR A 159 5.66 -5.06 12.06
N TYR A 160 5.18 -5.59 10.94
CA TYR A 160 5.87 -6.61 10.17
C TYR A 160 7.25 -6.13 9.70
N ASN A 161 8.28 -6.96 9.88
CA ASN A 161 9.64 -6.65 9.41
C ASN A 161 9.96 -7.50 8.18
N PHE A 162 9.82 -6.92 6.99
CA PHE A 162 10.10 -7.64 5.74
C PHE A 162 11.58 -7.98 5.53
N LYS A 163 12.50 -7.29 6.20
CA LYS A 163 13.95 -7.57 6.08
C LYS A 163 14.37 -8.82 6.86
N ASN A 164 13.61 -9.22 7.89
CA ASN A 164 13.96 -10.43 8.63
C ASN A 164 13.96 -11.64 7.67
N PRO A 165 15.08 -12.39 7.53
CA PRO A 165 15.18 -13.50 6.59
C PRO A 165 14.22 -14.66 6.89
N ASP A 166 13.69 -14.76 8.11
CA ASP A 166 12.67 -15.76 8.47
C ASP A 166 11.26 -15.33 8.05
N ASN A 167 11.06 -14.04 7.79
CA ASN A 167 9.79 -13.50 7.35
C ASN A 167 9.62 -13.69 5.84
N ARG A 168 8.40 -14.00 5.43
CA ARG A 168 8.01 -14.17 4.02
C ARG A 168 6.91 -13.15 3.72
N TYR A 169 6.99 -12.47 2.59
CA TYR A 169 5.83 -11.72 2.09
C TYR A 169 4.91 -12.65 1.29
N LYS A 170 3.66 -12.22 1.08
CA LYS A 170 2.77 -12.84 0.09
C LYS A 170 2.68 -11.94 -1.13
N PRO A 171 2.76 -12.47 -2.37
CA PRO A 171 2.59 -11.64 -3.54
C PRO A 171 1.17 -11.05 -3.57
N ILE A 172 1.08 -9.82 -4.04
CA ILE A 172 -0.20 -9.19 -4.42
C ILE A 172 -0.54 -9.68 -5.83
N ASN A 173 -1.82 -9.94 -6.10
CA ASN A 173 -2.31 -10.53 -7.35
C ASN A 173 -1.77 -11.95 -7.64
N LYS A 174 -1.66 -12.77 -6.58
CA LYS A 174 -1.15 -14.15 -6.65
C LYS A 174 -1.85 -15.04 -7.68
N ASP A 175 -3.15 -14.83 -7.92
CA ASP A 175 -3.96 -15.64 -8.84
C ASP A 175 -3.68 -15.33 -10.33
N THR A 176 -2.81 -14.36 -10.59
CA THR A 176 -2.32 -13.97 -11.91
C THR A 176 -0.78 -13.88 -11.91
N ASP A 177 -0.14 -13.75 -13.08
CA ASP A 177 1.28 -13.40 -13.10
C ASP A 177 1.48 -12.02 -12.49
N HIS A 178 2.17 -11.97 -11.34
CA HIS A 178 2.45 -10.76 -10.58
C HIS A 178 3.85 -10.19 -10.89
N HIS A 179 4.63 -10.89 -11.71
CA HIS A 179 5.96 -10.44 -12.13
C HIS A 179 5.82 -9.43 -13.28
N ILE A 180 6.39 -8.25 -13.05
CA ILE A 180 6.46 -7.17 -14.02
C ILE A 180 7.88 -7.16 -14.58
N ARG A 181 8.09 -7.90 -15.67
CA ARG A 181 9.39 -8.03 -16.35
C ARG A 181 9.76 -6.74 -17.08
N TYR A 182 11.05 -6.40 -17.10
CA TYR A 182 11.55 -5.20 -17.76
C TYR A 182 12.92 -5.41 -18.40
N THR A 183 13.34 -4.47 -19.24
CA THR A 183 14.66 -4.48 -19.90
C THR A 183 15.53 -3.31 -19.43
N ASN A 184 16.84 -3.48 -19.41
CA ASN A 184 17.80 -2.38 -19.26
C ASN A 184 17.81 -1.56 -20.56
N LYS A 185 17.06 -0.46 -20.58
CA LYS A 185 17.12 0.56 -21.63
C LYS A 185 17.77 1.80 -21.10
#